data_AF-A0A510J9L8-F1
#
_entry.id   AF-A0A510J9L8-F1
#
_cell.length_a   1.000
_cell.length_b   1.000
_cell.length_c   1.000
_cell.angle_alpha   90.00
_cell.angle_beta   90.00
_cell.angle_gamma   90.00
#
_symmetry.space_group_name_H-M   'P 1'
#
loop_
_entity.id
_entity.type
_entity.pdbx_description
1 polymer ?
#
loop_
_entity_poly.entity_id
_entity_poly.type
_entity_poly.pdbx_seq_one_letter_code
_entity_poly.pdbx_strand_id
1 'polypeptide(L)'
;MGTALSYSKSDVKFDRYGGESKGDGFGISLYGRLGNKEVPYYLQGRIGLGFITSNVERDILLGSGDISRAKIEHRDKVFSGYLESGYDAKIGSLTITPYVGLSHDTVERGAFSEENSQFGLTADKKRYNQTSALLGLRLGKSVNWSNGSKTTFQGYVTQYIGFKKQDLSFEAAYSGLSNARFKVEGIGLSKNSTWAGIGVLTEVNPGFAWYVNYDAKMEKNKLNNNVFTTGFRFNF
;
A
#
# COMPACT_ATOMS: atom_id res chain seq x y z
N MET A 1 7.16 -7.63 -19.90
CA MET A 1 7.73 -7.42 -18.54
C MET A 1 8.15 -5.96 -18.43
N GLY A 2 8.30 -5.44 -17.22
CA GLY A 2 8.73 -4.07 -17.00
C GLY A 2 9.26 -3.85 -15.59
N THR A 3 9.86 -2.69 -15.38
CA THR A 3 10.40 -2.22 -14.11
C THR A 3 9.71 -0.93 -13.72
N ALA A 4 9.45 -0.75 -12.43
CA ALA A 4 8.91 0.50 -11.90
C ALA A 4 9.76 0.97 -10.71
N LEU A 5 9.95 2.29 -10.66
CA LEU A 5 10.55 3.01 -9.53
C LEU A 5 9.49 3.90 -8.91
N SER A 6 9.48 4.00 -7.59
CA SER A 6 8.53 4.83 -6.85
C SER A 6 9.24 5.62 -5.77
N TYR A 7 8.85 6.88 -5.61
CA TYR A 7 9.20 7.70 -4.46
C TYR A 7 7.91 8.18 -3.79
N SER A 8 7.88 8.18 -2.46
CA SER A 8 6.70 8.53 -1.67
C SER A 8 7.09 9.38 -0.48
N LYS A 9 6.25 10.37 -0.17
CA LYS A 9 6.32 11.14 1.07
C LYS A 9 5.02 10.95 1.84
N SER A 10 5.14 10.72 3.14
CA SER A 10 4.04 10.42 4.04
C SER A 10 4.06 11.37 5.22
N ASP A 11 2.88 11.83 5.61
CA ASP A 11 2.65 12.65 6.80
C ASP A 11 1.50 12.02 7.60
N VAL A 12 1.75 11.73 8.87
CA VAL A 12 0.78 11.12 9.78
C VAL A 12 0.67 11.99 11.02
N LYS A 13 -0.54 12.45 11.31
CA LYS A 13 -0.85 13.23 12.51
C LYS A 13 -1.67 12.37 13.45
N PHE A 14 -1.20 12.23 14.67
CA PHE A 14 -1.92 11.51 15.71
C PHE A 14 -2.72 12.50 16.56
N ASP A 15 -3.93 12.11 16.97
CA ASP A 15 -4.75 12.94 17.84
C ASP A 15 -4.09 13.14 19.22
N ARG A 16 -4.37 14.29 19.85
CA ARG A 16 -3.86 14.70 21.18
C ARG A 16 -2.32 14.77 21.20
N TYR A 17 -1.69 14.32 22.28
CA TYR A 17 -0.22 14.29 22.46
C TYR A 17 0.45 13.12 21.72
N GLY A 18 -0.19 12.58 20.68
CA GLY A 18 0.31 11.43 19.93
C GLY A 18 1.47 11.77 18.99
N GLY A 19 1.63 13.05 18.64
CA GLY A 19 2.74 13.54 17.83
C GLY A 19 2.49 13.54 16.31
N GLU A 20 3.57 13.72 15.55
CA GLU A 20 3.59 13.75 14.08
C GLU A 20 4.66 12.77 13.58
N SER A 21 4.36 12.04 12.51
CA SER A 21 5.30 11.13 11.85
C SER A 21 5.44 11.50 10.37
N LYS A 22 6.68 11.72 9.95
CA LYS A 22 7.05 11.96 8.55
C LYS A 22 7.84 10.79 8.03
N GLY A 23 7.47 10.31 6.85
CA GLY A 23 8.14 9.21 6.19
C GLY A 23 8.55 9.56 4.76
N ASP A 24 9.76 9.19 4.38
CA ASP A 24 10.22 9.18 2.99
C ASP A 24 10.46 7.75 2.56
N GLY A 25 9.98 7.39 1.37
CA GLY A 25 10.04 6.03 0.84
C GLY A 25 10.59 5.99 -0.58
N PHE A 26 11.45 5.02 -0.85
CA PHE A 26 11.90 4.66 -2.19
C PHE A 26 11.60 3.19 -2.45
N GLY A 27 11.13 2.86 -3.66
CA GLY A 27 10.78 1.50 -4.04
C GLY A 27 11.17 1.16 -5.46
N ILE A 28 11.51 -0.10 -5.67
CA ILE A 28 11.75 -0.72 -6.96
C ILE A 28 10.89 -1.97 -7.10
N SER A 29 10.30 -2.18 -8.27
CA SER A 29 9.53 -3.38 -8.55
C SER A 29 9.69 -3.87 -9.98
N LEU A 30 9.56 -5.18 -10.13
CA LEU A 30 9.50 -5.87 -11.41
C LEU A 30 8.09 -6.41 -11.59
N TYR A 31 7.54 -6.25 -12.78
CA TYR A 31 6.21 -6.74 -13.11
C TYR A 31 6.17 -7.41 -14.49
N GLY A 32 5.26 -8.36 -14.61
CA GLY A 32 5.04 -9.12 -15.83
C GLY A 32 3.59 -9.49 -15.96
N ARG A 33 3.12 -9.53 -17.20
CA ARG A 33 1.83 -10.11 -17.56
C ARG A 33 2.07 -11.05 -18.72
N LEU A 34 1.58 -12.27 -18.58
CA LEU A 34 1.51 -13.32 -19.56
C LEU A 34 0.04 -13.49 -19.94
N GLY A 35 -0.26 -13.56 -21.22
CA GLY A 35 -1.61 -13.68 -21.75
C GLY A 35 -1.61 -13.36 -23.23
N ASN A 36 -2.32 -14.16 -24.02
CA ASN A 36 -2.38 -14.00 -25.47
C ASN A 36 -3.72 -13.39 -25.87
N LYS A 37 -3.78 -12.74 -27.04
CA LYS A 37 -5.06 -12.21 -27.55
C LYS A 37 -6.08 -13.30 -27.89
N GLU A 38 -5.61 -14.53 -28.10
CA GLU A 38 -6.39 -15.71 -28.48
C GLU A 38 -6.97 -16.48 -27.29
N VAL A 39 -6.24 -16.48 -26.17
CA VAL A 39 -6.66 -17.17 -24.94
C VAL A 39 -7.06 -16.11 -23.94
N PRO A 40 -8.35 -16.01 -23.54
CA PRO A 40 -8.84 -14.97 -22.65
C PRO A 40 -8.27 -15.03 -21.23
N TYR A 41 -7.41 -15.99 -20.91
CA TYR A 41 -6.74 -16.07 -19.62
C TYR A 41 -5.45 -15.25 -19.60
N TYR A 42 -5.20 -14.59 -18.47
CA TYR A 42 -3.90 -13.99 -18.18
C TYR A 42 -3.39 -14.41 -16.82
N LEU A 43 -2.07 -14.36 -16.68
CA LEU A 43 -1.35 -14.43 -15.43
C LEU A 43 -0.48 -13.18 -15.32
N GLN A 44 -0.59 -12.43 -14.23
CA GLN A 44 0.27 -11.29 -13.97
C GLN A 44 0.86 -11.37 -12.57
N GLY A 45 2.05 -10.81 -12.42
CA GLY A 45 2.74 -10.78 -11.15
C GLY A 45 3.59 -9.54 -10.99
N ARG A 46 3.83 -9.19 -9.72
CA ARG A 46 4.71 -8.11 -9.31
C ARG A 46 5.50 -8.54 -8.08
N ILE A 47 6.80 -8.28 -8.10
CA ILE A 47 7.65 -8.34 -6.91
C ILE A 47 8.30 -6.99 -6.70
N GLY A 48 8.45 -6.57 -5.45
CA GLY A 48 8.96 -5.25 -5.12
C GLY A 48 9.72 -5.21 -3.81
N LEU A 49 10.64 -4.27 -3.73
CA LEU A 49 11.43 -3.92 -2.56
C LEU A 49 11.28 -2.43 -2.30
N GLY A 50 11.00 -2.06 -1.06
CA GLY A 50 10.86 -0.68 -0.59
C GLY A 50 11.73 -0.41 0.62
N PHE A 51 12.23 0.80 0.72
CA PHE A 51 12.99 1.33 1.84
C PHE A 51 12.28 2.58 2.34
N ILE A 52 11.91 2.59 3.62
CA ILE A 52 11.17 3.70 4.23
C ILE A 52 12.00 4.21 5.39
N THR A 53 12.22 5.53 5.45
CA THR A 53 12.81 6.19 6.62
C THR A 53 11.71 7.00 7.28
N SER A 54 11.47 6.72 8.55
CA SER A 54 10.39 7.32 9.34
C SER A 54 10.97 8.11 10.51
N ASN A 55 10.58 9.37 10.61
CA ASN A 55 10.88 10.27 11.71
C ASN A 55 9.59 10.54 12.48
N VAL A 56 9.53 10.07 13.72
CA VAL A 56 8.38 10.28 14.62
C VAL A 56 8.79 11.25 15.71
N GLU A 57 8.04 12.33 15.87
CA GLU A 57 8.17 13.25 16.99
C GLU A 57 6.95 13.09 17.90
N ARG A 58 7.15 12.75 19.18
CA ARG A 58 6.07 12.60 20.17
C ARG A 58 6.35 13.47 21.39
N ASP A 59 5.30 14.12 21.87
CA ASP A 59 5.34 14.91 23.11
C ASP A 59 5.01 14.00 24.32
N ILE A 60 5.89 13.99 25.31
CA ILE A 60 5.75 13.29 26.59
C ILE A 60 5.38 14.34 27.64
N LEU A 61 4.20 14.19 28.25
CA LEU A 61 3.76 15.02 29.37
C LEU A 61 4.45 14.56 30.66
N LEU A 62 5.27 15.43 31.25
CA LEU A 62 5.82 15.23 32.59
C LEU A 62 4.88 15.90 33.61
N GLY A 63 4.71 15.26 34.77
CA GLY A 63 3.68 15.62 35.77
C GLY A 63 3.72 17.06 36.33
N SER A 64 4.74 17.85 36.00
CA SER A 64 4.90 19.27 36.37
C SER A 64 4.38 20.28 35.33
N GLY A 65 3.85 19.84 34.19
CA GLY A 65 3.47 20.72 33.07
C GLY A 65 4.60 20.95 32.05
N ASP A 66 5.74 20.28 32.22
CA ASP A 66 6.83 20.25 31.25
C ASP A 66 6.54 19.24 30.13
N ILE A 67 6.76 19.66 28.88
CA ILE A 67 6.63 18.81 27.68
C ILE A 67 8.04 18.41 27.24
N SER A 68 8.36 17.12 27.27
CA SER A 68 9.60 16.58 26.69
C SER A 68 9.31 15.96 25.32
N ARG A 69 10.07 16.33 24.29
CA ARG A 69 9.90 15.82 22.92
C ARG A 69 10.84 14.64 22.68
N ALA A 70 10.29 13.44 22.56
CA ALA A 70 11.03 12.27 22.13
C ALA A 70 11.04 12.20 20.60
N LYS A 71 12.19 11.85 20.03
CA LYS A 71 12.37 11.64 18.60
C LYS A 71 12.74 10.18 18.35
N ILE A 72 12.01 9.53 17.44
CA ILE A 72 12.33 8.21 16.91
C ILE A 72 12.70 8.38 15.44
N GLU A 73 13.90 7.92 15.05
CA GLU A 73 14.19 7.59 13.66
C GLU A 73 14.25 6.07 13.53
N HIS A 74 13.50 5.51 12.58
CA HIS A 74 13.65 4.11 12.20
C HIS A 74 13.63 3.92 10.69
N ARG A 75 14.37 2.90 10.23
CA ARG A 75 14.48 2.53 8.82
C ARG A 75 13.86 1.17 8.61
N ASP A 76 12.87 1.13 7.74
CA ASP A 76 12.08 -0.05 7.46
C ASP A 76 12.37 -0.57 6.06
N LYS A 77 12.28 -1.89 5.92
CA LYS A 77 12.36 -2.58 4.64
C LYS A 77 11.04 -3.27 4.36
N VAL A 78 10.52 -3.07 3.17
CA VAL A 78 9.28 -3.68 2.71
C VAL A 78 9.58 -4.60 1.53
N PHE A 79 9.14 -5.85 1.62
CA PHE A 79 9.08 -6.75 0.49
C PHE A 79 7.61 -7.00 0.14
N SER A 80 7.25 -6.83 -1.12
CA SER A 80 5.88 -7.03 -1.60
C SER A 80 5.87 -8.02 -2.77
N GLY A 81 5.06 -9.05 -2.67
CA GLY A 81 4.78 -10.01 -3.73
C GLY A 81 3.29 -10.02 -4.07
N TYR A 82 2.97 -10.07 -5.34
CA TYR A 82 1.60 -10.14 -5.84
C TYR A 82 1.54 -11.00 -7.09
N LEU A 83 0.52 -11.86 -7.15
CA LEU A 83 0.24 -12.75 -8.27
C LEU A 83 -1.26 -12.78 -8.51
N GLU A 84 -1.69 -12.63 -9.75
CA GLU A 84 -3.11 -12.64 -10.14
C GLU A 84 -3.29 -13.43 -11.44
N SER A 85 -4.35 -14.22 -11.49
CA SER A 85 -4.85 -14.86 -12.70
C SER A 85 -6.30 -14.43 -12.95
N GLY A 86 -6.65 -14.16 -14.20
CA GLY A 86 -7.98 -13.69 -14.57
C GLY A 86 -8.40 -14.13 -15.96
N TYR A 87 -9.69 -13.91 -16.26
CA TYR A 87 -10.32 -14.28 -17.52
C TYR A 87 -10.99 -13.06 -18.16
N ASP A 88 -10.49 -12.58 -19.28
CA ASP A 88 -11.00 -11.42 -20.03
C ASP A 88 -12.14 -11.83 -20.96
N ALA A 89 -13.38 -11.83 -20.45
CA ALA A 89 -14.59 -12.07 -21.23
C ALA A 89 -14.98 -10.82 -22.03
N LYS A 90 -14.88 -10.86 -23.36
CA LYS A 90 -15.22 -9.72 -24.23
C LYS A 90 -16.61 -9.88 -24.83
N ILE A 91 -17.44 -8.85 -24.68
CA ILE A 91 -18.78 -8.73 -25.26
C ILE A 91 -18.86 -7.38 -25.99
N GLY A 92 -18.57 -7.40 -27.29
CA GLY A 92 -18.45 -6.18 -28.08
C GLY A 92 -17.35 -5.25 -27.54
N SER A 93 -17.72 -4.04 -27.13
CA SER A 93 -16.79 -3.06 -26.53
C SER A 93 -16.63 -3.18 -25.01
N LEU A 94 -17.37 -4.08 -24.37
CA LEU A 94 -17.29 -4.37 -22.94
C LEU A 94 -16.35 -5.57 -22.69
N THR A 95 -15.49 -5.46 -21.69
CA THR A 95 -14.68 -6.54 -21.15
C THR A 95 -15.04 -6.74 -19.69
N ILE A 96 -15.34 -7.98 -19.31
CA ILE A 96 -15.62 -8.41 -17.95
C ILE A 96 -14.53 -9.37 -17.54
N THR A 97 -13.82 -9.04 -16.47
CA THR A 97 -12.63 -9.77 -16.02
C THR A 97 -12.80 -10.17 -14.56
N PRO A 98 -13.37 -11.35 -14.27
CA PRO A 98 -13.17 -11.99 -12.98
C PRO A 98 -11.69 -12.39 -12.83
N TYR A 99 -11.16 -12.23 -11.63
CA TYR A 99 -9.79 -12.63 -11.30
C TYR A 99 -9.65 -13.05 -9.85
N VAL A 100 -8.63 -13.87 -9.60
CA VAL A 100 -8.22 -14.32 -8.28
C VAL A 100 -6.72 -14.13 -8.14
N GLY A 101 -6.24 -13.96 -6.92
CA GLY A 101 -4.82 -13.73 -6.70
C GLY A 101 -4.36 -14.00 -5.28
N LEU A 102 -3.06 -13.83 -5.09
CA LEU A 102 -2.37 -13.86 -3.82
C LEU A 102 -1.46 -12.64 -3.69
N SER A 103 -1.44 -12.07 -2.49
CA SER A 103 -0.50 -11.01 -2.09
C SER A 103 0.23 -11.43 -0.83
N HIS A 104 1.49 -11.05 -0.74
CA HIS A 104 2.33 -11.27 0.43
C HIS A 104 3.22 -10.05 0.66
N ASP A 105 3.02 -9.38 1.79
CA ASP A 105 3.81 -8.23 2.19
C ASP A 105 4.57 -8.54 3.48
N THR A 106 5.87 -8.28 3.48
CA THR A 106 6.73 -8.37 4.65
C THR A 106 7.27 -6.99 4.97
N VAL A 107 7.02 -6.50 6.17
CA VAL A 107 7.61 -5.26 6.69
C VAL A 107 8.58 -5.63 7.80
N GLU A 108 9.86 -5.33 7.59
CA GLU A 108 10.89 -5.39 8.62
C GLU A 108 11.08 -3.98 9.17
N ARG A 109 10.57 -3.75 10.38
CA ARG A 109 10.78 -2.51 11.11
C ARG A 109 12.17 -2.52 11.74
N GLY A 110 12.93 -1.45 11.49
CA GLY A 110 14.22 -1.23 12.14
C GLY A 110 14.14 -1.25 13.67
N ALA A 111 15.25 -1.59 14.33
CA ALA A 111 15.38 -1.31 15.75
C ALA A 111 15.47 0.22 15.95
N PHE A 112 14.97 0.73 17.06
CA PHE A 112 15.07 2.14 17.39
C PHE A 112 15.26 2.33 18.89
N SER A 113 15.83 3.48 19.25
CA SER A 113 15.94 3.95 20.62
C SER A 113 15.65 5.43 20.66
N GLU A 114 14.77 5.86 21.57
CA GLU A 114 14.51 7.28 21.80
C GLU A 114 15.62 7.89 22.65
N GLU A 115 16.16 9.02 22.19
CA GLU A 115 17.13 9.82 22.94
C GLU A 115 16.42 10.99 23.68
N ASN A 116 17.01 11.46 24.78
CA ASN A 116 16.61 12.63 25.59
C ASN A 116 15.48 12.46 26.64
N SER A 117 15.16 11.24 27.08
CA SER A 117 14.28 11.03 28.23
C SER A 117 14.57 9.72 28.96
N GLN A 118 14.51 9.71 30.31
CA GLN A 118 14.55 8.46 31.10
C GLN A 118 13.35 7.54 30.80
N PHE A 119 12.31 8.08 30.16
CA PHE A 119 11.12 7.38 29.67
C PHE A 119 11.18 7.08 28.17
N GLY A 120 12.32 7.28 27.51
CA GLY A 120 12.51 6.88 26.13
C GLY A 120 12.27 5.38 25.95
N LEU A 121 11.76 4.99 24.79
CA LEU A 121 11.51 3.61 24.41
C LEU A 121 12.65 3.09 23.52
N THR A 122 13.12 1.90 23.84
CA THR A 122 14.00 1.11 23.00
C THR A 122 13.27 -0.15 22.56
N ALA A 123 13.27 -0.43 21.26
CA ALA A 123 12.63 -1.62 20.71
C ALA A 123 13.52 -2.32 19.68
N ASP A 124 13.54 -3.64 19.78
CA ASP A 124 14.26 -4.48 18.83
C ASP A 124 13.58 -4.47 17.44
N LYS A 125 14.35 -4.90 16.43
CA LYS A 125 13.86 -5.15 15.08
C LYS A 125 12.67 -6.10 15.11
N LYS A 126 11.62 -5.79 14.35
CA LYS A 126 10.40 -6.62 14.28
C LYS A 126 9.98 -6.85 12.84
N ARG A 127 9.61 -8.10 12.53
CA ARG A 127 9.10 -8.48 11.21
C ARG A 127 7.60 -8.75 11.27
N TYR A 128 6.87 -8.13 10.36
CA TYR A 128 5.43 -8.29 10.16
C TYR A 128 5.22 -8.93 8.78
N ASN A 129 4.33 -9.92 8.70
CA ASN A 129 4.04 -10.62 7.45
C ASN A 129 2.53 -10.70 7.26
N GLN A 130 2.06 -10.28 6.10
CA GLN A 130 0.65 -10.32 5.74
C GLN A 130 0.48 -11.04 4.40
N THR A 131 -0.15 -12.21 4.45
CA THR A 131 -0.58 -12.93 3.24
C THR A 131 -2.08 -12.76 3.09
N SER A 132 -2.52 -12.41 1.87
CA SER A 132 -3.95 -12.28 1.57
C SER A 132 -4.29 -12.94 0.23
N ALA A 133 -5.41 -13.66 0.20
CA ALA A 133 -6.06 -14.03 -1.06
C ALA A 133 -6.87 -12.86 -1.60
N LEU A 134 -6.96 -12.77 -2.92
CA LEU A 134 -7.73 -11.76 -3.63
C LEU A 134 -8.82 -12.43 -4.46
N LEU A 135 -10.01 -11.85 -4.41
CA LEU A 135 -11.12 -12.16 -5.32
C LEU A 135 -11.59 -10.83 -5.90
N GLY A 136 -11.66 -10.70 -7.21
CA GLY A 136 -12.07 -9.44 -7.80
C GLY A 136 -12.75 -9.56 -9.15
N LEU A 137 -13.38 -8.46 -9.53
CA LEU A 137 -14.06 -8.28 -10.79
C LEU A 137 -13.67 -6.92 -11.35
N ARG A 138 -13.27 -6.90 -12.62
CA ARG A 138 -12.93 -5.68 -13.36
C ARG A 138 -13.82 -5.59 -14.60
N LEU A 139 -14.30 -4.40 -14.88
CA LEU A 139 -15.09 -4.05 -16.06
C LEU A 139 -14.32 -3.00 -16.86
N GLY A 140 -14.31 -3.14 -18.18
CA GLY A 140 -13.70 -2.18 -19.08
C GLY A 140 -14.60 -1.93 -20.28
N LYS A 141 -14.90 -0.67 -20.60
CA LYS A 141 -15.67 -0.28 -21.79
C LYS A 141 -14.84 0.65 -22.67
N SER A 142 -14.53 0.21 -23.88
CA SER A 142 -13.78 1.00 -24.87
C SER A 142 -14.72 1.79 -25.78
N VAL A 143 -14.37 3.04 -26.06
CA VAL A 143 -15.06 3.93 -27.01
C VAL A 143 -14.00 4.49 -27.95
N ASN A 144 -14.18 4.27 -29.25
CA ASN A 144 -13.36 4.89 -30.29
C ASN A 144 -14.01 6.19 -30.73
N TRP A 145 -13.24 7.26 -30.78
CA TRP A 145 -13.70 8.58 -31.17
C TRP A 145 -13.37 8.86 -32.63
N SER A 146 -14.13 9.77 -33.25
CA SER A 146 -13.94 10.17 -34.66
C SER A 146 -12.57 10.81 -34.93
N ASN A 147 -11.94 11.38 -33.91
CA ASN A 147 -10.60 11.96 -33.98
C ASN A 147 -9.46 10.92 -33.89
N GLY A 148 -9.78 9.61 -33.92
CA GLY A 148 -8.81 8.52 -33.86
C GLY A 148 -8.34 8.15 -32.45
N SER A 149 -8.77 8.89 -31.42
CA SER A 149 -8.48 8.54 -30.03
C SER A 149 -9.37 7.40 -29.53
N LYS A 150 -8.90 6.68 -28.51
CA LYS A 150 -9.66 5.61 -27.85
C LYS A 150 -9.69 5.83 -26.35
N THR A 151 -10.89 5.90 -25.79
CA THR A 151 -11.08 5.99 -24.33
C THR A 151 -11.58 4.67 -23.79
N THR A 152 -10.94 4.17 -22.75
CA THR A 152 -11.37 3.01 -21.96
C THR A 152 -11.79 3.45 -20.59
N PHE A 153 -13.08 3.31 -20.29
CA PHE A 153 -13.63 3.44 -18.94
C PHE A 153 -13.42 2.13 -18.21
N GLN A 154 -12.91 2.17 -16.99
CA GLN A 154 -12.68 0.99 -16.18
C GLN A 154 -13.29 1.15 -14.80
N GLY A 155 -13.79 0.04 -14.26
CA GLY A 155 -14.25 -0.06 -12.90
C GLY A 155 -13.85 -1.41 -12.32
N TYR A 156 -13.56 -1.49 -11.04
CA TYR A 156 -13.24 -2.76 -10.41
C TYR A 156 -13.64 -2.80 -8.94
N VAL A 157 -13.77 -4.02 -8.43
CA VAL A 157 -13.84 -4.33 -7.02
C VAL A 157 -12.93 -5.52 -6.71
N THR A 158 -12.22 -5.46 -5.59
CA THR A 158 -11.33 -6.52 -5.10
C THR A 158 -11.54 -6.72 -3.62
N GLN A 159 -11.90 -7.94 -3.22
CA GLN A 159 -11.89 -8.37 -1.84
C GLN A 159 -10.53 -8.98 -1.50
N TYR A 160 -9.85 -8.40 -0.52
CA TYR A 160 -8.68 -8.99 0.12
C TYR A 160 -9.13 -9.79 1.35
N ILE A 161 -8.65 -11.02 1.45
CA ILE A 161 -8.93 -11.95 2.53
C ILE A 161 -7.59 -12.33 3.15
N GLY A 162 -7.22 -11.63 4.23
CA GLY A 162 -6.00 -11.90 4.98
C GLY A 162 -6.06 -13.27 5.65
N PHE A 163 -4.96 -14.02 5.63
CA PHE A 163 -4.91 -15.34 6.24
C PHE A 163 -4.82 -15.26 7.77
N LYS A 164 -4.24 -14.18 8.28
CA LYS A 164 -4.11 -13.90 9.72
C LYS A 164 -4.60 -12.48 10.01
N LYS A 165 -5.17 -12.28 11.21
CA LYS A 165 -5.35 -10.93 11.74
C LYS A 165 -3.95 -10.38 12.06
N GLN A 166 -3.62 -9.23 11.51
CA GLN A 166 -2.31 -8.64 11.73
C GLN A 166 -2.35 -7.73 12.95
N ASP A 167 -1.55 -8.09 13.95
CA ASP A 167 -1.26 -7.30 15.13
C ASP A 167 0.12 -6.66 14.93
N LEU A 168 0.16 -5.33 14.88
CA LEU A 168 1.41 -4.58 14.74
C LEU A 168 2.08 -4.30 16.09
N SER A 169 1.60 -4.89 17.18
CA SER A 169 2.22 -4.78 18.49
C SER A 169 3.68 -5.24 18.51
N PHE A 170 4.45 -4.63 19.39
CA PHE A 170 5.88 -4.91 19.55
C PHE A 170 6.29 -4.87 21.02
N GLU A 171 7.42 -5.49 21.31
CA GLU A 171 8.04 -5.39 22.63
C GLU A 171 8.96 -4.17 22.67
N ALA A 172 8.90 -3.42 23.76
CA ALA A 172 9.78 -2.32 24.05
C ALA A 172 10.27 -2.41 25.51
N ALA A 173 11.34 -1.70 25.81
CA ALA A 173 11.81 -1.43 27.16
C ALA A 173 12.05 0.08 27.31
N TYR A 174 12.00 0.59 28.54
CA TYR A 174 12.44 1.95 28.79
C TYR A 174 13.96 2.03 28.67
N SER A 175 14.48 3.08 28.06
CA SER A 175 15.91 3.29 27.84
C SER A 175 16.68 3.37 29.17
N GLY A 176 16.05 3.82 30.26
CA GLY A 176 16.62 3.80 31.61
C GLY A 176 16.50 2.47 32.37
N LEU A 177 15.71 1.51 31.87
CA LEU A 177 15.41 0.22 32.52
C LEU A 177 15.29 -0.88 31.44
N SER A 178 16.39 -1.18 30.76
CA SER A 178 16.46 -2.16 29.65
C SER A 178 15.97 -3.57 29.99
N ASN A 179 15.91 -3.90 31.29
CA ASN A 179 15.58 -5.23 31.79
C ASN A 179 14.06 -5.44 31.94
N ALA A 180 13.27 -4.36 31.90
CA ALA A 180 11.81 -4.40 32.02
C ALA A 180 11.16 -4.26 30.64
N ARG A 181 10.96 -5.40 29.96
CA ARG A 181 10.27 -5.46 28.66
C ARG A 181 8.76 -5.50 28.84
N PHE A 182 8.04 -4.77 28.00
CA PHE A 182 6.58 -4.76 27.96
C PHE A 182 6.08 -4.70 26.52
N LYS A 183 4.84 -5.17 26.31
CA LYS A 183 4.18 -5.14 25.01
C LYS A 183 3.53 -3.77 24.79
N VAL A 184 3.91 -3.10 23.72
CA VAL A 184 3.23 -1.91 23.19
C VAL A 184 2.20 -2.38 22.20
N GLU A 185 0.93 -2.05 22.44
CA GLU A 185 -0.16 -2.37 21.52
C GLU A 185 -0.03 -1.55 20.22
N GLY A 186 -0.01 -2.25 19.10
CA GLY A 186 0.01 -1.64 17.77
C GLY A 186 -1.38 -1.58 17.14
N ILE A 187 -1.45 -1.02 15.93
CA ILE A 187 -2.69 -0.97 15.16
C ILE A 187 -3.13 -2.39 14.79
N GLY A 188 -4.34 -2.76 15.18
CA GLY A 188 -4.98 -4.00 14.75
C GLY A 188 -5.58 -3.85 13.35
N LEU A 189 -4.94 -4.44 12.34
CA LEU A 189 -5.41 -4.37 10.96
C LEU A 189 -6.62 -5.28 10.74
N SER A 190 -7.53 -4.84 9.87
CA SER A 190 -8.66 -5.68 9.46
C SER A 190 -8.16 -6.89 8.69
N LYS A 191 -8.69 -8.08 9.01
CA LYS A 191 -8.41 -9.30 8.24
C LYS A 191 -8.90 -9.16 6.79
N ASN A 192 -10.01 -8.46 6.60
CA ASN A 192 -10.66 -8.31 5.31
C ASN A 192 -10.72 -6.82 4.93
N SER A 193 -10.36 -6.51 3.69
CA SER A 193 -10.51 -5.17 3.12
C SER A 193 -11.05 -5.25 1.70
N THR A 194 -11.93 -4.33 1.33
CA THR A 194 -12.47 -4.23 -0.02
C THR A 194 -11.88 -3.00 -0.68
N TRP A 195 -11.33 -3.17 -1.87
CA TRP A 195 -10.95 -2.06 -2.74
C TRP A 195 -11.97 -1.94 -3.86
N ALA A 196 -12.40 -0.72 -4.15
CA ALA A 196 -13.22 -0.42 -5.31
C ALA A 196 -12.63 0.79 -6.02
N GLY A 197 -12.60 0.77 -7.34
CA GLY A 197 -12.00 1.85 -8.11
C GLY A 197 -12.70 2.08 -9.43
N ILE A 198 -12.65 3.32 -9.89
CA ILE A 198 -13.10 3.74 -11.22
C ILE A 198 -12.00 4.55 -11.89
N GLY A 199 -11.90 4.45 -13.20
CA GLY A 199 -10.88 5.17 -13.94
C GLY A 199 -11.17 5.31 -15.41
N VAL A 200 -10.35 6.15 -16.03
CA VAL A 200 -10.39 6.45 -17.45
C VAL A 200 -8.97 6.42 -17.98
N LEU A 201 -8.77 5.71 -19.09
CA LEU A 201 -7.56 5.72 -19.89
C LEU A 201 -7.91 6.24 -21.28
N THR A 202 -7.27 7.30 -21.73
CA THR A 202 -7.43 7.82 -23.09
C THR A 202 -6.13 7.68 -23.85
N GLU A 203 -6.15 6.82 -24.87
CA GLU A 203 -5.12 6.67 -25.89
C GLU A 203 -5.36 7.77 -26.92
N VAL A 204 -4.62 8.89 -26.82
CA VAL A 204 -4.81 10.06 -27.69
C VAL A 204 -4.30 9.75 -29.09
N ASN A 205 -3.15 9.08 -29.17
CA ASN A 205 -2.56 8.56 -30.40
C ASN A 205 -1.70 7.32 -30.05
N PRO A 206 -1.15 6.59 -31.03
CA PRO A 206 -0.35 5.38 -30.76
C PRO A 206 0.85 5.60 -29.83
N GLY A 207 1.40 6.82 -29.77
CA GLY A 207 2.56 7.18 -28.96
C GLY A 207 2.25 7.79 -27.59
N PHE A 208 1.01 8.23 -27.34
CA PHE A 208 0.66 8.96 -26.12
C PHE A 208 -0.72 8.58 -25.57
N ALA A 209 -0.75 8.30 -24.26
CA ALA A 209 -1.97 8.12 -23.50
C ALA A 209 -1.89 8.79 -22.12
N TRP A 210 -3.03 9.14 -21.54
CA TRP A 210 -3.13 9.61 -20.17
C TRP A 210 -4.21 8.82 -19.42
N TYR A 211 -4.10 8.76 -18.10
CA TYR A 211 -5.08 8.09 -17.27
C TYR A 211 -5.34 8.82 -15.96
N VAL A 212 -6.54 8.59 -15.43
CA VAL A 212 -6.98 9.03 -14.10
C VAL A 212 -7.73 7.88 -13.44
N ASN A 213 -7.46 7.64 -12.16
CA ASN A 213 -8.17 6.66 -11.33
C ASN A 213 -8.52 7.26 -9.98
N TYR A 214 -9.64 6.82 -9.43
CA TYR A 214 -10.06 7.05 -8.06
C TYR A 214 -10.34 5.71 -7.41
N ASP A 215 -9.67 5.45 -6.29
CA ASP A 215 -9.73 4.17 -5.57
C ASP A 215 -10.14 4.42 -4.12
N ALA A 216 -11.03 3.57 -3.62
CA ALA A 216 -11.56 3.60 -2.27
C ALA A 216 -11.25 2.27 -1.57
N LYS A 217 -10.71 2.35 -0.35
CA LYS A 217 -10.47 1.20 0.52
C LYS A 217 -11.48 1.21 1.66
N MET A 218 -12.21 0.11 1.78
CA MET A 218 -13.17 -0.14 2.85
C MET A 218 -12.65 -1.24 3.77
N GLU A 219 -12.73 -1.03 5.08
CA GLU A 219 -12.42 -2.03 6.10
C GLU A 219 -13.50 -1.99 7.18
N LYS A 220 -13.91 -3.16 7.70
CA LYS A 220 -14.94 -3.24 8.75
C LYS A 220 -16.21 -2.40 8.43
N ASN A 221 -16.62 -2.39 7.16
CA ASN A 221 -17.76 -1.62 6.62
C ASN A 221 -17.64 -0.09 6.75
N LYS A 222 -16.43 0.44 6.96
CA LYS A 222 -16.14 1.88 6.93
C LYS A 222 -15.24 2.21 5.75
N LEU A 223 -15.48 3.36 5.15
CA LEU A 223 -14.56 3.94 4.17
C LEU A 223 -13.34 4.44 4.94
N ASN A 224 -12.21 3.76 4.78
CA ASN A 224 -11.00 4.06 5.53
C ASN A 224 -10.10 5.01 4.74
N ASN A 225 -9.81 4.68 3.48
CA ASN A 225 -8.85 5.43 2.68
C ASN A 225 -9.41 5.71 1.27
N ASN A 226 -8.97 6.80 0.68
CA ASN A 226 -9.22 7.15 -0.72
C ASN A 226 -7.90 7.53 -1.38
N VAL A 227 -7.74 7.18 -2.66
CA VAL A 227 -6.53 7.43 -3.44
C VAL A 227 -6.94 8.02 -4.79
N PHE A 228 -6.28 9.09 -5.21
CA PHE A 228 -6.40 9.66 -6.54
C PHE A 228 -5.09 9.47 -7.28
N THR A 229 -5.16 8.90 -8.49
CA THR A 229 -3.98 8.62 -9.31
C THR A 229 -4.16 9.25 -10.69
N THR A 230 -3.13 9.91 -11.20
CA THR A 230 -3.07 10.35 -12.60
C THR A 230 -1.69 10.06 -13.18
N GLY A 231 -1.61 9.88 -14.49
CA GLY A 231 -0.33 9.66 -15.15
C GLY A 231 -0.41 9.68 -16.67
N PHE A 232 0.77 9.62 -17.27
CA PHE A 232 0.99 9.63 -18.71
C PHE A 232 1.72 8.35 -19.13
N ARG A 233 1.46 7.89 -20.35
CA ARG A 233 2.15 6.77 -20.98
C ARG A 233 2.65 7.20 -22.35
N PHE A 234 3.93 6.93 -22.60
CA PHE A 234 4.57 7.13 -23.88
C PHE A 234 4.96 5.75 -24.44
N ASN A 235 4.58 5.49 -25.69
CA ASN A 235 4.96 4.27 -26.40
C ASN A 235 6.02 4.65 -27.45
N PHE A 236 7.11 3.87 -27.50
CA PHE A 236 8.25 4.06 -28.39
C PHE A 236 8.40 2.84 -29.30
#